data_AF-A0A8C2YWU9-F1
#
_entry.id   AF-A0A8C2YWU9-F1
#
_cell.length_a   1.000
_cell.length_b   1.000
_cell.length_c   1.000
_cell.angle_alpha   90.00
_cell.angle_beta   90.00
_cell.angle_gamma   90.00
#
_symmetry.space_group_name_H-M   'P 1'
#
loop_
_entity.id
_entity.type
_entity.pdbx_description
1 polymer ?
#
loop_
_entity_poly.entity_id
_entity_poly.type
_entity_poly.pdbx_seq_one_letter_code
_entity_poly.pdbx_strand_id
1 'polypeptide(L)'
;MTTPPLVSPFGGQPPPPLQQQQQQQQQQQQQQQQQQAQAARDVNTASLCRIGQETVQDIVLRTMEIFQLLRNMQLPNGVTYNPNTHGDRLGKLQEHLRMLSVLFRKLRLVYDKCNENCAGMDPIPPEQLIPFVEDDGSKHEDRSAGQCRPATEERREILEVNKKLKQKNQQLKQIMDQLRNLIWEINSMLAVRS
;
A
#
# COMPACT_ATOMS: atom_id res chain seq x y z
N MET A 1 -10.00 6.12 -84.31
CA MET A 1 -10.36 5.13 -83.28
C MET A 1 -9.13 4.28 -83.03
N THR A 2 -8.44 4.54 -81.93
CA THR A 2 -7.10 4.00 -81.64
C THR A 2 -7.16 3.21 -80.34
N THR A 3 -7.03 1.90 -80.41
CA THR A 3 -6.91 1.00 -79.26
C THR A 3 -5.44 0.81 -78.91
N PRO A 4 -5.01 1.02 -77.66
CA PRO A 4 -3.74 0.50 -77.16
C PRO A 4 -3.91 -0.85 -76.43
N PRO A 5 -2.80 -1.61 -76.23
CA PRO A 5 -2.85 -3.04 -75.93
C PRO A 5 -2.62 -3.39 -74.44
N LEU A 6 -3.12 -4.60 -74.12
CA LEU A 6 -2.56 -5.65 -73.25
C LEU A 6 -1.61 -5.23 -72.10
N VAL A 7 -2.06 -5.41 -70.85
CA VAL A 7 -1.17 -5.61 -69.69
C VAL A 7 -1.69 -6.74 -68.82
N SER A 8 -0.80 -7.68 -68.50
CA SER A 8 -0.85 -8.65 -67.40
C SER A 8 0.53 -9.32 -67.32
N PRO A 9 0.90 -9.97 -66.20
CA PRO A 9 1.02 -9.43 -64.85
C PRO A 9 2.39 -9.86 -64.24
N PHE A 10 2.55 -9.75 -62.91
CA PHE A 10 3.53 -10.50 -62.12
C PHE A 10 5.01 -10.04 -62.16
N GLY A 11 5.28 -8.91 -61.53
CA GLY A 11 6.54 -8.70 -60.82
C GLY A 11 6.46 -9.38 -59.45
N GLY A 12 7.26 -10.42 -59.24
CA GLY A 12 7.38 -11.11 -57.97
C GLY A 12 8.02 -10.23 -56.91
N GLN A 13 7.33 -10.06 -55.78
CA GLN A 13 7.89 -9.52 -54.55
C GLN A 13 7.68 -10.58 -53.46
N PRO A 14 8.74 -11.07 -52.80
CA PRO A 14 8.57 -12.05 -51.73
C PRO A 14 7.89 -11.38 -50.52
N PRO A 15 6.95 -12.07 -49.84
CA PRO A 15 6.30 -11.53 -48.66
C PRO A 15 7.30 -11.41 -47.49
N PRO A 16 7.19 -10.37 -46.64
CA PRO A 16 7.98 -10.29 -45.41
C PRO A 16 7.58 -11.43 -44.45
N PRO A 17 8.52 -11.93 -43.62
CA PRO A 17 8.27 -13.03 -42.70
C PRO A 17 7.26 -12.62 -41.60
N LEU A 18 6.01 -13.08 -41.74
CA LEU A 18 4.90 -12.93 -40.80
C LEU A 18 5.15 -13.54 -39.41
N GLN A 19 6.29 -14.20 -39.19
CA GLN A 19 6.58 -14.93 -37.97
C GLN A 19 7.14 -14.03 -36.85
N GLN A 20 7.69 -12.86 -37.17
CA GLN A 20 8.30 -11.98 -36.16
C GLN A 20 7.28 -11.03 -35.51
N GLN A 21 6.14 -10.77 -36.15
CA GLN A 21 5.12 -9.86 -35.60
C GLN A 21 4.18 -10.56 -34.59
N GLN A 22 4.04 -11.89 -34.65
CA GLN A 22 3.17 -12.62 -33.74
C GLN A 22 3.81 -12.87 -32.36
N GLN A 23 5.15 -12.90 -32.26
CA GLN A 23 5.84 -13.12 -30.99
C GLN A 23 5.90 -11.85 -30.12
N GLN A 24 5.79 -10.66 -30.71
CA GLN A 24 5.82 -9.40 -29.96
C GLN A 24 4.46 -9.06 -29.31
N GLN A 25 3.35 -9.58 -29.84
CA GLN A 25 2.02 -9.33 -29.29
C GLN A 25 1.69 -10.21 -28.07
N GLN A 26 2.35 -11.37 -27.93
CA GLN A 26 2.12 -12.29 -26.81
C GLN A 26 2.83 -11.84 -25.52
N GLN A 27 3.89 -11.03 -25.62
CA GLN A 27 4.64 -10.55 -24.44
C GLN A 27 3.95 -9.34 -23.75
N GLN A 28 3.12 -8.59 -24.47
CA GLN A 28 2.40 -7.44 -23.90
C GLN A 28 1.15 -7.86 -23.09
N GLN A 29 0.57 -9.03 -23.38
CA GLN A 29 -0.63 -9.50 -22.68
C GLN A 29 -0.33 -10.11 -21.30
N GLN A 30 0.90 -10.59 -21.08
CA GLN A 30 1.30 -11.15 -19.77
C GLN A 30 1.63 -10.08 -18.73
N GLN A 31 1.97 -8.85 -19.15
CA GLN A 31 2.30 -7.77 -18.21
C GLN A 31 1.05 -7.08 -17.63
N GLN A 32 -0.10 -7.17 -18.32
CA GLN A 32 -1.34 -6.52 -17.86
C GLN A 32 -2.11 -7.34 -16.81
N GLN A 33 -1.93 -8.66 -16.76
CA GLN A 33 -2.55 -9.52 -15.74
C GLN A 33 -1.89 -9.43 -14.36
N GLN A 34 -0.61 -9.00 -14.29
CA GLN A 34 0.07 -8.85 -13.00
C GLN A 34 -0.32 -7.55 -12.26
N GLN A 35 -0.77 -6.51 -12.96
CA GLN A 35 -1.22 -5.27 -12.34
C GLN A 35 -2.64 -5.34 -11.76
N GLN A 36 -3.51 -6.21 -12.28
CA GLN A 36 -4.86 -6.39 -11.73
C GLN A 36 -4.90 -7.26 -10.46
N ALA A 37 -3.91 -8.13 -10.24
CA ALA A 37 -3.79 -8.89 -8.99
C ALA A 37 -3.28 -8.02 -7.81
N GLN A 38 -2.62 -6.89 -8.11
CA GLN A 38 -2.13 -5.97 -7.08
C GLN A 38 -3.26 -5.11 -6.47
N ALA A 39 -4.26 -4.72 -7.27
CA ALA A 39 -5.42 -3.93 -6.84
C ALA A 39 -6.44 -4.75 -6.00
N ALA A 40 -6.41 -6.08 -6.06
CA ALA A 40 -7.22 -6.91 -5.16
C ALA A 40 -6.69 -6.93 -3.71
N ARG A 41 -5.50 -6.35 -3.45
CA ARG A 41 -4.96 -6.15 -2.10
C ARG A 41 -5.33 -4.78 -1.49
N ASP A 42 -6.28 -4.06 -2.08
CA ASP A 42 -6.69 -2.69 -1.68
C ASP A 42 -7.41 -2.57 -0.33
N VAL A 43 -7.37 -3.61 0.52
CA VAL A 43 -7.63 -3.45 1.96
C VAL A 43 -6.43 -3.95 2.75
N ASN A 44 -5.38 -3.13 2.76
CA ASN A 44 -4.21 -3.36 3.61
C ASN A 44 -4.62 -3.25 5.09
N THR A 45 -4.28 -4.24 5.92
CA THR A 45 -4.51 -4.23 7.37
C THR A 45 -4.02 -2.93 8.03
N ALA A 46 -2.87 -2.40 7.59
CA ALA A 46 -2.35 -1.12 8.09
C ALA A 46 -3.29 0.05 7.80
N SER A 47 -3.97 0.05 6.64
CA SER A 47 -4.99 1.05 6.30
C SER A 47 -6.23 0.92 7.18
N LEU A 48 -6.69 -0.31 7.47
CA LEU A 48 -7.79 -0.54 8.42
C LEU A 48 -7.45 -0.05 9.83
N CYS A 49 -6.23 -0.34 10.31
CA CYS A 49 -5.76 0.13 11.61
C CYS A 49 -5.73 1.67 11.68
N ARG A 50 -5.27 2.34 10.62
CA ARG A 50 -5.28 3.81 10.55
C ARG A 50 -6.69 4.37 10.60
N ILE A 51 -7.62 3.82 9.82
CA ILE A 51 -9.04 4.22 9.84
C ILE A 51 -9.66 3.97 11.23
N GLY A 52 -9.29 2.86 11.87
CA GLY A 52 -9.74 2.54 13.23
C GLY A 52 -9.25 3.57 14.25
N GLN A 53 -7.98 3.94 14.18
CA GLN A 53 -7.39 4.96 15.04
C GLN A 53 -8.07 6.33 14.86
N GLU A 54 -8.25 6.78 13.62
CA GLU A 54 -8.97 8.02 13.30
C GLU A 54 -10.40 7.99 13.85
N THR A 55 -11.10 6.87 13.69
CA THR A 55 -12.48 6.72 14.19
C THR A 55 -12.53 6.78 15.73
N VAL A 56 -11.56 6.19 16.44
CA VAL A 56 -11.46 6.30 17.90
C VAL A 56 -11.19 7.75 18.32
N GLN A 57 -10.30 8.45 17.62
CA GLN A 57 -10.02 9.86 17.88
C GLN A 57 -11.28 10.72 17.70
N ASP A 58 -12.03 10.51 16.62
CA ASP A 58 -13.29 11.21 16.37
C ASP A 58 -14.33 10.96 17.48
N ILE A 59 -14.43 9.73 17.98
CA ILE A 59 -15.31 9.38 19.10
C ILE A 59 -14.93 10.19 20.35
N VAL A 60 -13.64 10.24 20.68
CA VAL A 60 -13.14 10.98 21.84
C VAL A 60 -13.45 12.47 21.68
N LEU A 61 -13.13 13.06 20.53
CA LEU A 61 -13.41 14.47 20.25
C LEU A 61 -14.89 14.80 20.37
N ARG A 62 -15.76 13.98 19.76
CA ARG A 62 -17.21 14.15 19.82
C ARG A 62 -17.74 14.03 21.26
N THR A 63 -17.18 13.11 22.04
CA THR A 63 -17.54 12.94 23.45
C THR A 63 -17.13 14.16 24.28
N MET A 64 -15.96 14.75 24.00
CA MET A 64 -15.54 16.01 24.62
C MET A 64 -16.49 17.16 24.27
N GLU A 65 -16.91 17.30 23.01
CA GLU A 65 -17.89 18.31 22.59
C GLU A 65 -19.24 18.14 23.33
N ILE A 66 -19.70 16.89 23.49
CA ILE A 66 -20.92 16.58 24.25
C ILE A 66 -20.78 17.06 25.70
N PHE A 67 -19.67 16.73 26.37
CA PHE A 67 -19.47 17.17 27.75
C PHE A 67 -19.34 18.69 27.88
N GLN A 68 -18.68 19.36 26.92
CA GLN A 68 -18.63 20.82 26.90
C GLN A 68 -20.02 21.44 26.70
N LEU A 69 -20.85 20.85 25.85
CA LEU A 69 -22.21 21.31 25.61
C LEU A 69 -23.10 21.14 26.84
N LEU A 70 -23.04 19.97 27.48
CA LEU A 70 -23.77 19.65 28.71
C LEU A 70 -23.33 20.57 29.86
N ARG A 71 -22.02 20.80 30.03
CA ARG A 71 -21.48 21.74 31.03
C ARG A 71 -22.06 23.14 30.90
N ASN A 72 -22.26 23.60 29.66
CA ASN A 72 -22.77 24.93 29.36
C ASN A 72 -24.31 24.97 29.22
N MET A 73 -25.00 23.84 29.39
CA MET A 73 -26.45 23.78 29.30
C MET A 73 -27.03 24.29 30.62
N GLN A 74 -27.81 25.37 30.56
CA GLN A 74 -28.56 25.85 31.73
C GLN A 74 -29.83 25.01 31.88
N LEU A 75 -30.01 24.44 33.06
CA LEU A 75 -31.29 23.86 33.46
C LEU A 75 -32.33 24.99 33.61
N PRO A 76 -33.62 24.72 33.36
CA PRO A 76 -34.69 25.69 33.52
C PRO A 76 -34.92 26.00 35.01
N ASN A 77 -34.04 26.80 35.61
CA ASN A 77 -34.08 27.17 37.03
C ASN A 77 -34.96 28.41 37.29
N GLY A 78 -35.87 28.74 36.36
CA GLY A 78 -36.86 29.82 36.51
C GLY A 78 -36.34 31.26 36.36
N VAL A 79 -35.04 31.53 36.49
CA VAL A 79 -34.51 32.91 36.53
C VAL A 79 -33.87 33.38 35.19
N THR A 80 -33.35 32.47 34.35
CA THR A 80 -32.69 32.83 33.07
C THR A 80 -32.94 31.80 31.94
N TYR A 81 -34.13 31.19 31.89
CA TYR A 81 -34.47 30.26 30.81
C TYR A 81 -34.76 31.01 29.51
N ASN A 82 -33.92 30.85 28.50
CA ASN A 82 -34.20 31.28 27.13
C ASN A 82 -34.52 30.04 26.27
N PRO A 83 -35.78 29.85 25.84
CA PRO A 83 -36.22 28.65 25.14
C PRO A 83 -35.52 28.43 23.80
N ASN A 84 -35.15 29.51 23.09
CA ASN A 84 -34.47 29.39 21.80
C ASN A 84 -33.05 28.82 21.98
N THR A 85 -32.26 29.38 22.90
CA THR A 85 -30.89 28.91 23.13
C THR A 85 -30.82 27.52 23.75
N HIS A 86 -31.82 27.14 24.55
CA HIS A 86 -31.95 25.78 25.07
C HIS A 86 -32.27 24.78 23.94
N GLY A 87 -33.22 25.12 23.07
CA GLY A 87 -33.58 24.31 21.90
C GLY A 87 -32.39 24.07 20.96
N ASP A 88 -31.63 25.12 20.64
CA ASP A 88 -30.41 25.02 19.83
C ASP A 88 -29.36 24.08 20.44
N ARG A 89 -29.14 24.18 21.76
CA ARG A 89 -28.19 23.31 22.48
C ARG A 89 -28.67 21.86 22.50
N LEU A 90 -29.96 21.63 22.73
CA LEU A 90 -30.54 20.29 22.72
C LEU A 90 -30.45 19.66 21.32
N GLY A 91 -30.74 20.42 20.26
CA GLY A 91 -30.59 19.98 18.88
C GLY A 91 -29.15 19.61 18.53
N LYS A 92 -28.18 20.46 18.91
CA LYS A 92 -26.74 20.15 18.74
C LYS A 92 -26.34 18.88 19.50
N LEU A 93 -26.80 18.71 20.73
CA LEU A 93 -26.54 17.50 21.53
C LEU A 93 -27.06 16.26 20.82
N GLN A 94 -28.29 16.32 20.32
CA GLN A 94 -28.91 15.21 19.62
C GLN A 94 -28.14 14.84 18.35
N GLU A 95 -27.64 15.83 17.60
CA GLU A 95 -26.82 15.57 16.42
C GLU A 95 -25.46 14.95 16.78
N HIS A 96 -24.79 15.44 17.84
CA HIS A 96 -23.56 14.80 18.32
C HIS A 96 -23.79 13.34 18.72
N LEU A 97 -24.88 13.02 19.41
CA LEU A 97 -25.25 11.65 19.77
C LEU A 97 -25.55 10.77 18.55
N ARG A 98 -26.21 11.32 17.53
CA ARG A 98 -26.47 10.62 16.26
C ARG A 98 -25.15 10.30 15.55
N MET A 99 -24.25 11.26 15.44
CA MET A 99 -22.92 11.07 14.85
C MET A 99 -22.08 10.06 15.63
N LEU A 100 -22.10 10.14 16.98
CA LEU A 100 -21.42 9.19 17.85
C LEU A 100 -21.90 7.75 17.60
N SER A 101 -23.20 7.56 17.42
CA SER A 101 -23.78 6.25 17.09
C SER A 101 -23.28 5.71 15.74
N VAL A 102 -23.08 6.58 14.75
CA VAL A 102 -22.51 6.19 13.44
C VAL A 102 -21.04 5.81 13.59
N LEU A 103 -20.26 6.57 14.36
CA LEU A 103 -18.85 6.28 14.62
C LEU A 103 -18.65 4.92 15.30
N PHE A 104 -19.48 4.55 16.28
CA PHE A 104 -19.40 3.23 16.90
C PHE A 104 -19.72 2.09 15.94
N ARG A 105 -20.71 2.26 15.04
CA ARG A 105 -20.99 1.26 13.99
C ARG A 105 -19.82 1.13 13.02
N LYS A 106 -19.22 2.26 12.61
CA LYS A 106 -18.02 2.28 11.76
C LYS A 106 -16.85 1.57 12.45
N LEU A 107 -16.59 1.89 13.72
CA LEU A 107 -15.51 1.29 14.50
C LEU A 107 -15.69 -0.22 14.62
N ARG A 108 -16.93 -0.67 14.87
CA ARG A 108 -17.25 -2.11 14.92
C ARG A 108 -16.90 -2.80 13.60
N LEU A 109 -17.32 -2.24 12.48
CA LEU A 109 -17.03 -2.81 11.15
C LEU A 109 -15.53 -2.86 10.86
N VAL A 110 -14.79 -1.80 11.20
CA VAL A 110 -13.32 -1.76 11.06
C VAL A 110 -12.66 -2.79 11.95
N TYR A 111 -13.11 -2.93 13.20
CA TYR A 111 -12.60 -3.92 14.14
C TYR A 111 -12.83 -5.33 13.64
N ASP A 112 -14.07 -5.69 13.26
CA ASP A 112 -14.39 -7.02 12.76
C ASP A 112 -13.52 -7.33 11.53
N LYS A 113 -13.34 -6.36 10.62
CA LYS A 113 -12.50 -6.55 9.42
C LYS A 113 -11.01 -6.65 9.72
N CYS A 114 -10.51 -5.86 10.67
CA CYS A 114 -9.12 -5.92 11.09
C CYS A 114 -8.84 -7.26 11.80
N ASN A 115 -9.75 -7.70 12.66
CA ASN A 115 -9.66 -8.97 13.37
C ASN A 115 -9.66 -10.17 12.42
N GLU A 116 -10.51 -10.19 11.38
CA GLU A 116 -10.46 -11.22 10.33
C GLU A 116 -9.08 -11.28 9.64
N ASN A 117 -8.48 -10.13 9.32
CA ASN A 117 -7.18 -10.07 8.64
C ASN A 117 -5.99 -10.39 9.55
N CYS A 118 -6.15 -10.19 10.86
CA CYS A 118 -5.13 -10.49 11.88
C CYS A 118 -5.31 -11.87 12.52
N ALA A 119 -6.35 -12.63 12.16
CA ALA A 119 -6.61 -13.98 12.66
C ALA A 119 -5.51 -14.94 12.18
N GLY A 120 -4.42 -15.02 12.95
CA GLY A 120 -3.21 -15.76 12.59
C GLY A 120 -1.91 -15.08 13.06
N MET A 121 -1.98 -13.82 13.51
CA MET A 121 -0.89 -13.20 14.25
C MET A 121 -1.13 -13.36 15.76
N ASP A 122 -0.12 -13.82 16.48
CA ASP A 122 -0.15 -13.85 17.94
C ASP A 122 -0.33 -12.41 18.48
N PRO A 123 -1.37 -12.15 19.29
CA PRO A 123 -1.59 -10.83 19.84
C PRO A 123 -0.39 -10.44 20.70
N ILE A 124 0.24 -9.30 20.37
CA ILE A 124 1.29 -8.72 21.21
C ILE A 124 0.60 -8.20 22.49
N PRO A 125 1.00 -8.67 23.68
CA PRO A 125 0.49 -8.17 24.94
C PRO A 125 0.57 -6.63 25.03
N PRO A 126 -0.50 -5.94 25.48
CA PRO A 126 -0.50 -4.49 25.59
C PRO A 126 0.60 -3.95 26.50
N GLU A 127 1.09 -4.75 27.44
CA GLU A 127 2.20 -4.43 28.34
C GLU A 127 3.53 -4.21 27.59
N GLN A 128 3.68 -4.76 26.39
CA GLN A 128 4.88 -4.60 25.55
C GLN A 128 4.77 -3.46 24.54
N LEU A 129 3.58 -2.87 24.40
CA LEU A 129 3.33 -1.70 23.54
C LEU A 129 3.55 -0.38 24.28
N ILE A 130 3.64 -0.42 25.61
CA ILE A 130 3.99 0.73 26.44
C ILE A 130 5.51 0.81 26.51
N PRO A 131 6.16 1.86 25.97
CA PRO A 131 7.59 2.06 26.17
C PRO A 131 7.85 2.17 27.67
N PHE A 132 8.59 1.21 28.21
CA PHE A 132 8.98 1.21 29.61
C PHE A 132 9.95 2.39 29.83
N VAL A 133 9.51 3.42 30.54
CA VAL A 133 10.43 4.41 31.11
C VAL A 133 11.01 3.73 32.34
N GLU A 134 12.23 3.23 32.24
CA GLU A 134 12.95 2.70 33.41
C GLU A 134 13.14 3.85 34.41
N ASP A 135 12.32 3.88 35.45
CA ASP A 135 12.64 4.54 36.70
C ASP A 135 13.22 3.48 37.65
N ASP A 136 14.46 3.74 38.04
CA ASP A 136 15.28 3.10 39.07
C ASP A 136 16.04 1.81 38.76
N GLY A 137 17.34 1.90 39.04
CA GLY A 137 18.34 0.91 38.69
C GLY A 137 18.34 -0.28 39.65
N SER A 138 18.09 -1.47 39.13
CA SER A 138 18.65 -2.71 39.68
C SER A 138 18.62 -3.83 38.64
N LYS A 139 19.81 -4.39 38.44
CA LYS A 139 20.12 -5.50 37.54
C LYS A 139 19.15 -6.67 37.76
N HIS A 140 18.45 -7.10 36.72
CA HIS A 140 18.14 -8.53 36.56
C HIS A 140 18.20 -8.95 35.09
N GLU A 141 19.00 -9.98 34.90
CA GLU A 141 19.44 -10.64 33.69
C GLU A 141 18.29 -11.40 32.98
N ASP A 142 18.44 -11.53 31.67
CA ASP A 142 17.93 -12.61 30.81
C ASP A 142 16.42 -12.91 30.80
N ARG A 143 15.64 -12.17 30.02
CA ARG A 143 14.36 -12.68 29.46
C ARG A 143 13.83 -12.00 28.18
N SER A 144 14.68 -11.30 27.43
CA SER A 144 14.27 -10.53 26.23
C SER A 144 14.78 -11.09 24.89
N ALA A 145 14.83 -12.42 24.72
CA ALA A 145 15.20 -13.02 23.44
C ALA A 145 14.00 -13.43 22.55
N GLY A 146 12.76 -13.37 23.06
CA GLY A 146 11.59 -13.95 22.37
C GLY A 146 10.87 -13.01 21.40
N GLN A 147 10.89 -11.70 21.63
CA GLN A 147 9.92 -10.79 21.01
C GLN A 147 10.38 -10.10 19.72
N CYS A 148 11.63 -10.31 19.30
CA CYS A 148 12.15 -9.72 18.08
C CYS A 148 12.13 -10.68 16.88
N ARG A 149 11.60 -11.91 17.01
CA ARG A 149 11.73 -12.93 15.96
C ARG A 149 11.06 -12.57 14.61
N PRO A 150 9.80 -12.11 14.53
CA PRO A 150 9.17 -11.86 13.23
C PRO A 150 9.78 -10.64 12.50
N ALA A 151 10.08 -9.56 13.23
CA ALA A 151 10.71 -8.37 12.65
C ALA A 151 12.18 -8.59 12.27
N THR A 152 12.91 -9.46 12.98
CA THR A 152 14.28 -9.83 12.59
C THR A 152 14.32 -10.82 11.43
N GLU A 153 13.31 -11.67 11.30
CA GLU A 153 13.18 -12.61 10.18
C GLU A 153 12.82 -11.89 8.87
N GLU A 154 11.86 -10.96 8.89
CA GLU A 154 11.56 -10.10 7.73
C GLU A 154 12.79 -9.25 7.34
N ARG A 155 13.48 -8.65 8.32
CA ARG A 155 14.71 -7.89 8.07
C ARG A 155 15.83 -8.76 7.50
N ARG A 156 15.92 -10.03 7.90
CA ARG A 156 16.89 -11.00 7.37
C ARG A 156 16.55 -11.35 5.92
N GLU A 157 15.29 -11.64 5.62
CA GLU A 157 14.83 -11.96 4.27
C GLU A 157 15.09 -10.80 3.30
N ILE A 158 14.78 -9.56 3.71
CA ILE A 158 15.09 -8.35 2.94
C ILE A 158 16.59 -8.25 2.65
N LEU A 159 17.45 -8.55 3.63
CA LEU A 159 18.89 -8.51 3.45
C LEU A 159 19.39 -9.59 2.48
N GLU A 160 18.81 -10.79 2.52
CA GLU A 160 19.13 -11.90 1.62
C GLU A 160 18.69 -11.62 0.18
N VAL A 161 17.48 -11.09 -0.01
CA VAL A 161 16.99 -10.64 -1.32
C VAL A 161 17.87 -9.53 -1.87
N ASN A 162 18.25 -8.55 -1.05
CA ASN A 162 19.14 -7.47 -1.47
C ASN A 162 20.53 -7.98 -1.88
N LYS A 163 21.07 -8.98 -1.16
CA LYS A 163 22.33 -9.64 -1.49
C LYS A 163 22.26 -10.37 -2.84
N LYS A 164 21.20 -11.14 -3.08
CA LYS A 164 20.96 -11.82 -4.36
C LYS A 164 20.83 -10.81 -5.51
N LEU A 165 20.12 -9.71 -5.28
CA LEU A 165 19.94 -8.64 -6.26
C LEU A 165 21.27 -7.98 -6.64
N LYS A 166 22.14 -7.70 -5.64
CA LYS A 166 23.48 -7.17 -5.87
C LYS A 166 24.35 -8.14 -6.70
N GLN A 167 24.32 -9.44 -6.40
CA GLN A 167 25.04 -10.44 -7.18
C GLN A 167 24.56 -10.49 -8.63
N LYS A 168 23.24 -10.49 -8.87
CA LYS A 168 22.67 -10.47 -10.22
C LYS A 168 23.06 -9.21 -11.00
N ASN A 169 23.03 -8.04 -10.35
CA ASN A 169 23.50 -6.80 -10.96
C ASN A 169 25.00 -6.84 -11.30
N GLN A 170 25.82 -7.47 -10.47
CA GLN A 170 27.24 -7.63 -10.75
C GLN A 170 27.49 -8.56 -11.94
N GLN A 171 26.74 -9.66 -12.05
CA GLN A 171 26.78 -10.54 -13.22
C GLN A 171 26.36 -9.80 -14.49
N LEU A 172 25.29 -9.01 -14.45
CA LEU A 172 24.84 -8.20 -15.59
C LEU A 172 25.91 -7.19 -16.03
N LYS A 173 26.62 -6.55 -15.09
CA LYS A 173 27.74 -5.66 -15.41
C LYS A 173 28.87 -6.41 -16.12
N GLN A 174 29.27 -7.57 -15.62
CA GLN A 174 30.31 -8.39 -16.28
C GLN A 174 29.92 -8.80 -17.70
N ILE A 175 28.67 -9.20 -17.91
CA ILE A 175 28.16 -9.54 -19.24
C ILE A 175 28.17 -8.31 -20.15
N MET A 176 27.73 -7.15 -19.64
CA MET A 176 27.75 -5.89 -20.38
C MET A 176 29.17 -5.50 -20.80
N ASP A 177 30.15 -5.65 -19.92
CA ASP A 177 31.55 -5.34 -20.21
C ASP A 177 32.15 -6.32 -21.22
N GLN A 178 31.82 -7.61 -21.13
CA GLN A 178 32.21 -8.61 -22.12
C GLN A 178 31.62 -8.30 -23.50
N LEU A 179 30.33 -7.97 -23.57
CA LEU A 179 29.68 -7.56 -24.82
C LEU A 179 30.32 -6.29 -25.38
N ARG A 180 30.65 -5.32 -24.53
CA ARG A 180 31.33 -4.09 -24.94
C ARG A 180 32.71 -4.38 -25.54
N ASN A 181 33.48 -5.28 -24.93
CA ASN A 181 34.80 -5.68 -25.42
C ASN A 181 34.68 -6.44 -26.75
N LEU A 182 33.74 -7.37 -26.89
CA LEU A 182 33.49 -8.08 -28.14
C LEU A 182 33.11 -7.12 -29.28
N ILE A 183 32.21 -6.17 -29.02
CA ILE A 183 31.84 -5.14 -30.01
C ILE A 183 33.07 -4.33 -30.40
N TRP A 184 33.91 -3.95 -29.42
CA TRP A 184 35.14 -3.21 -29.67
C TRP A 184 36.13 -4.01 -30.53
N GLU A 185 36.38 -5.28 -30.19
CA GLU A 185 37.25 -6.18 -30.96
C GLU A 185 36.76 -6.37 -32.40
N ILE A 186 35.45 -6.56 -32.59
CA ILE A 186 34.84 -6.68 -33.92
C ILE A 186 35.04 -5.38 -34.71
N ASN A 187 34.73 -4.22 -34.10
CA ASN A 187 34.87 -2.92 -34.77
C ASN A 187 36.34 -2.64 -35.14
N SER A 188 37.28 -2.94 -34.25
CA SER A 188 38.71 -2.83 -34.52
C SER A 188 39.16 -3.78 -35.64
N MET A 189 38.70 -5.04 -35.65
CA MET A 189 39.05 -6.02 -36.67
C MET A 189 38.46 -5.67 -38.05
N LEU A 190 37.25 -5.13 -38.10
CA LEU A 190 36.63 -4.64 -39.33
C LEU A 190 37.35 -3.40 -39.88
N ALA A 191 37.78 -2.48 -39.02
CA ALA A 191 38.52 -1.28 -39.41
C ALA A 191 39.91 -1.57 -39.99
N VAL A 192 40.59 -2.65 -39.54
CA VAL A 192 41.93 -3.06 -40.06
C VAL A 192 41.83 -3.78 -41.42
N ARG A 193 40.64 -4.29 -41.77
CA ARG A 193 40.37 -4.94 -43.07
C ARG A 193 39.76 -3.99 -44.11
N SER A 194 39.58 -2.71 -43.76
CA SER A 194 39.04 -1.65 -44.62
C SER A 194 40.14 -0.81 -45.22
#